data_AF-A0A7G1IMS7-F1
#
_entry.id   AF-A0A7G1IMS7-F1
#
_cell.length_a   1.000
_cell.length_b   1.000
_cell.length_c   1.000
_cell.angle_alpha   90.00
_cell.angle_beta   90.00
_cell.angle_gamma   90.00
#
_symmetry.space_group_name_H-M   'P 1'
#
loop_
_entity.id
_entity.type
_entity.pdbx_description
1 polymer ?
#
loop_
_entity_poly.entity_id
_entity_poly.type
_entity_poly.pdbx_seq_one_letter_code
_entity_poly.pdbx_strand_id
1 'polypeptide(L)' 'MPIATPEVYAEMLGRAKENAYAFPAINCTSSETINAALKGFADAGSDGIIQFSTGVRSSAPASASRTW' A
#
# COMPACT_ATOMS: atom_id res chain seq x y z
N MET A 1 -9.91 -3.46 -14.33
CA MET A 1 -9.42 -2.12 -13.95
C MET A 1 -8.29 -2.34 -12.94
N PRO A 2 -7.10 -1.73 -13.08
CA PRO A 2 -5.94 -2.01 -12.21
C PRO A 2 -6.06 -1.40 -10.80
N ILE A 3 -7.14 -0.68 -10.51
CA ILE A 3 -7.47 -0.10 -9.21
C ILE A 3 -8.73 -0.79 -8.70
N ALA A 4 -8.68 -1.31 -7.48
CA ALA A 4 -9.82 -1.94 -6.83
C ALA A 4 -10.91 -0.90 -6.51
N THR A 5 -12.18 -1.26 -6.73
CA THR A 5 -13.30 -0.51 -6.18
C THR A 5 -13.40 -0.78 -4.67
N PRO A 6 -14.15 0.03 -3.89
CA PRO A 6 -14.32 -0.21 -2.46
C PRO A 6 -14.84 -1.62 -2.12
N GLU A 7 -15.72 -2.16 -2.95
CA GLU A 7 -16.31 -3.49 -2.77
C GLU A 7 -15.25 -4.58 -2.98
N VAL A 8 -14.44 -4.45 -4.05
CA VAL A 8 -13.32 -5.38 -4.34
C VAL A 8 -12.28 -5.29 -3.23
N TYR A 9 -11.97 -4.09 -2.74
CA TYR A 9 -11.04 -3.90 -1.62
C TYR A 9 -11.53 -4.61 -0.34
N ALA A 10 -12.83 -4.52 -0.03
CA ALA A 10 -13.41 -5.22 1.10
C ALA A 10 -13.34 -6.76 0.93
N GLU A 11 -13.62 -7.26 -0.28
CA GLU A 11 -13.49 -8.69 -0.60
C GLU A 11 -12.05 -9.18 -0.44
N MET A 12 -11.08 -8.41 -0.94
CA MET A 12 -9.66 -8.71 -0.77
C MET A 12 -9.33 -8.91 0.71
N LEU A 13 -9.66 -7.93 1.56
CA LEU A 13 -9.41 -8.03 3.01
C LEU A 13 -10.12 -9.22 3.66
N GLY A 14 -11.34 -9.53 3.21
CA GLY A 14 -12.08 -10.73 3.64
C GLY A 14 -11.31 -12.02 3.33
N ARG A 15 -10.88 -12.19 2.08
CA ARG A 15 -10.11 -13.36 1.63
C ARG A 15 -8.78 -13.51 2.36
N ALA A 16 -8.08 -12.39 2.58
CA ALA A 16 -6.83 -12.37 3.36
C ALA A 16 -7.05 -12.85 4.79
N LYS A 17 -8.13 -12.40 5.44
CA LYS A 17 -8.51 -12.82 6.79
C LYS A 17 -8.87 -14.31 6.86
N GLU A 18 -9.65 -14.80 5.91
CA GLU A 18 -10.08 -16.21 5.86
C GLU A 18 -8.92 -17.17 5.62
N ASN A 19 -7.95 -16.77 4.80
CA ASN A 19 -6.82 -17.60 4.39
C ASN A 19 -5.51 -17.26 5.15
N ALA A 20 -5.61 -16.46 6.21
CA ALA A 20 -4.50 -16.10 7.10
C ALA A 20 -3.26 -15.52 6.37
N TYR A 21 -3.46 -14.61 5.42
CA TYR A 21 -2.39 -13.84 4.80
C TYR A 21 -2.69 -12.33 4.85
N ALA A 22 -1.74 -11.51 4.39
CA ALA A 22 -1.89 -10.06 4.32
C ALA A 22 -1.41 -9.53 2.97
N PHE A 23 -2.01 -8.42 2.52
CA PHE A 23 -1.51 -7.69 1.37
C PHE A 23 -0.44 -6.68 1.77
N PRO A 24 0.63 -6.52 0.98
CA PRO A 24 1.64 -5.49 1.21
C PRO A 24 1.04 -4.08 0.99
N ALA A 25 1.34 -3.16 1.91
CA ALA A 25 1.00 -1.74 1.78
C ALA A 25 2.27 -0.90 1.62
N ILE A 26 2.45 -0.29 0.45
CA ILE A 26 3.66 0.45 0.09
C ILE A 26 3.36 1.95 0.04
N ASN A 27 4.06 2.70 0.88
CA ASN A 27 4.02 4.16 0.82
C ASN A 27 4.82 4.66 -0.37
N CYS A 28 4.20 5.43 -1.25
CA CYS A 28 4.84 6.03 -2.41
C CYS A 28 4.86 7.56 -2.30
N THR A 29 5.84 8.20 -2.91
CA THR A 29 6.02 9.67 -2.89
C THR A 29 6.27 10.27 -4.27
N SER A 30 6.51 9.41 -5.26
CA SER A 30 6.83 9.77 -6.64
C SER A 30 6.29 8.71 -7.61
N SER A 31 6.20 9.05 -8.88
CA SER A 31 5.83 8.11 -9.92
C SER A 31 6.81 6.94 -10.02
N GLU A 32 8.10 7.18 -9.75
CA GLU A 32 9.13 6.15 -9.74
C GLU A 32 8.90 5.12 -8.63
N THR A 33 8.54 5.58 -7.42
CA THR A 33 8.24 4.68 -6.29
C THR A 33 6.94 3.90 -6.51
N ILE A 34 5.95 4.51 -7.18
CA ILE A 34 4.73 3.82 -7.63
C ILE A 34 5.06 2.70 -8.61
N ASN A 35 5.86 3.00 -9.65
CA ASN A 35 6.23 2.01 -10.66
C ASN A 35 7.03 0.85 -10.08
N ALA A 36 7.93 1.13 -9.13
CA ALA A 36 8.67 0.10 -8.40
C ALA A 36 7.74 -0.78 -7.56
N ALA A 37 6.74 -0.20 -6.88
CA ALA A 37 5.75 -0.96 -6.12
C ALA A 37 4.92 -1.87 -7.02
N LEU A 38 4.41 -1.36 -8.14
CA LEU A 38 3.65 -2.15 -9.12
C LEU A 38 4.47 -3.31 -9.69
N LYS A 39 5.75 -3.07 -10.00
CA LYS A 39 6.67 -4.13 -10.44
C LYS A 39 6.87 -5.18 -9.35
N GLY A 40 7.05 -4.76 -8.10
CA GLY A 40 7.19 -5.66 -6.96
C GLY A 40 5.96 -6.54 -6.71
N PHE A 41 4.76 -5.97 -6.84
CA PHE A 41 3.50 -6.71 -6.76
C PHE A 41 3.39 -7.77 -7.86
N ALA A 42 3.72 -7.39 -9.11
CA ALA A 42 3.73 -8.32 -10.24
C ALA A 42 4.75 -9.45 -10.07
N ASP A 43 5.97 -9.13 -9.60
CA ASP A 43 7.03 -10.13 -9.36
C ASP A 43 6.69 -11.09 -8.22
N ALA A 44 6.00 -10.60 -7.19
CA ALA A 44 5.50 -11.41 -6.09
C ALA A 44 4.22 -12.19 -6.44
N GLY A 45 3.61 -11.93 -7.60
CA GLY A 45 2.30 -12.48 -7.98
C GLY A 45 1.20 -12.13 -6.98
N SER A 46 1.31 -10.96 -6.34
CA SER A 46 0.46 -10.55 -5.22
C SER A 46 -0.18 -9.20 -5.53
N ASP A 47 -1.47 -9.05 -5.20
CA ASP A 47 -2.09 -7.73 -5.15
C ASP A 47 -1.48 -6.90 -4.01
N GLY A 48 -1.60 -5.57 -4.08
CA GLY A 48 -1.01 -4.69 -3.08
C GLY A 48 -1.73 -3.36 -2.95
N ILE A 49 -1.44 -2.68 -1.84
CA ILE A 49 -2.03 -1.39 -1.50
C ILE A 49 -0.96 -0.32 -1.73
N ILE A 50 -1.26 0.66 -2.58
CA ILE A 50 -0.42 1.87 -2.72
C ILE A 50 -1.00 2.93 -1.80
N GLN A 51 -0.16 3.40 -0.88
CA GLN A 51 -0.54 4.41 0.10
C GLN A 51 0.26 5.69 -0.09
N PHE A 52 -0.36 6.82 0.23
CA PHE A 52 0.31 8.11 0.36
C PHE A 52 0.08 8.62 1.77
N SER A 53 1.14 9.15 2.40
CA SER A 53 1.04 9.76 3.72
C SER A 53 1.23 11.27 3.63
N THR A 54 0.52 12.00 4.49
CA THR A 54 0.65 13.47 4.61
C THR A 54 1.93 13.88 5.34
N GLY A 55 2.55 12.97 6.10
CA GLY A 55 3.76 13.23 6.88
C GLY A 55 5.06 13.26 6.07
N VAL A 56 5.10 12.67 4.87
CA VAL A 56 6.34 12.51 4.10
C VAL A 56 6.75 13.77 3.30
N ARG A 57 5.84 14.76 3.18
CA ARG A 57 6.09 16.01 2.42
C ARG A 57 6.79 17.09 3.26
N SER A 58 7.05 16.86 4.54
CA SER A 58 7.68 17.86 5.40
C SER A 58 9.14 17.50 5.63
N SER A 59 10.05 18.33 5.14
CA SER A 59 11.46 18.37 5.58
C SER A 59 11.57 18.93 7.01
N ALA A 60 10.76 18.41 7.94
CA ALA A 60 10.87 18.71 9.36
C ALA A 60 11.64 17.56 10.03
N PRO A 61 12.59 17.87 10.94
CA PRO A 61 13.38 16.85 11.62
C PRO A 61 12.46 15.89 12.36
N ALA A 62 12.76 14.59 12.24
CA ALA A 62 12.00 13.52 12.84
C ALA A 62 12.03 13.60 14.37
N SER A 63 11.06 14.29 14.96
CA SER A 63 10.69 14.13 16.36
C SER A 63 9.17 14.19 16.50
N ALA A 64 8.50 13.15 16.05
CA ALA A 64 7.14 12.87 16.51
C ALA A 64 6.87 11.37 16.36
N SER A 65 7.10 10.65 17.46
CA SER A 65 6.41 9.41 17.74
C SER A 65 4.91 9.60 17.53
N ARG A 66 4.35 8.96 16.51
CA ARG A 66 2.92 8.65 16.47
C ARG A 66 2.74 7.31 15.79
N THR A 67 2.61 6.29 16.63
CA THR A 67 1.72 5.17 16.40
C THR A 67 0.34 5.73 16.08
N TRP A 68 -0.16 5.52 14.87
CA TRP A 68 -1.37 4.77 14.53
C TRP A 68 -1.31 4.50 13.01
#